data_AF-A0A6M4P825-F1
#
_entry.id   AF-A0A6M4P825-F1
#
_cell.length_a   1.000
_cell.length_b   1.000
_cell.length_c   1.000
_cell.angle_alpha   90.00
_cell.angle_beta   90.00
_cell.angle_gamma   90.00
#
_symmetry.space_group_name_H-M   'P 1'
#
loop_
_entity.id
_entity.type
_entity.pdbx_description
1 polymer ?
#
loop_
_entity_poly.entity_id
_entity_poly.type
_entity_poly.pdbx_seq_one_letter_code
_entity_poly.pdbx_strand_id
1 'polypeptide(L)'
;MKKLLLTLCLLVGTYSFAQMAVVDAGANQQIAKQITQSAAQIKQLEKSYSLLKDAQEKYQKVNGYIQQMGQLQNIINMQKQAINNSNKILEKARKGKFDVNGIQNQLAQISGSIKTVQALLNNGMFNMSDSERITLLENEYSKVKSANAKISVKLIKLSY
;
A
#
# COMPACT_ATOMS: atom_id res chain seq x y z
N MET A 1 52.33 25.98 10.78
CA MET A 1 51.96 24.56 10.64
C MET A 1 50.94 24.06 11.66
N LYS A 2 51.11 24.32 12.98
CA LYS A 2 50.17 23.86 14.02
C LYS A 2 48.72 24.36 13.86
N LYS A 3 48.51 25.60 13.39
CA LYS A 3 47.18 26.19 13.15
C LYS A 3 46.46 25.57 11.95
N LEU A 4 47.21 25.17 10.91
CA LEU A 4 46.67 24.58 9.67
C LEU A 4 46.16 23.16 9.91
N LEU A 5 46.85 22.41 10.78
CA LEU A 5 46.44 21.07 11.21
C LEU A 5 45.17 21.10 12.07
N LEU A 6 45.02 22.12 12.92
CA LEU A 6 43.84 22.31 13.75
C LEU A 6 42.58 22.64 12.91
N THR A 7 42.72 23.49 11.89
CA THR A 7 41.62 23.83 10.97
C THR A 7 41.21 22.63 10.11
N LEU A 8 42.17 21.79 9.70
CA LEU A 8 41.90 20.58 8.94
C LEU A 8 41.14 19.54 9.80
N CYS A 9 41.52 19.36 11.07
CA CYS A 9 40.81 18.47 12.00
C CYS A 9 39.38 18.96 12.32
N LEU A 10 39.16 20.27 12.42
CA LEU A 10 37.82 20.85 12.63
C LEU A 10 36.90 20.66 11.42
N LEU A 11 37.45 20.72 10.20
CA LEU A 11 36.69 20.50 8.97
C LEU A 11 36.31 19.02 8.77
N VAL A 12 37.15 18.06 9.17
CA VAL A 12 36.81 16.63 9.08
C VAL A 12 35.73 16.23 10.09
N GLY A 13 35.66 16.91 11.25
CA GLY A 13 34.67 16.64 12.29
C GLY A 13 33.23 17.03 11.94
N THR A 14 33.02 17.96 11.00
CA THR A 14 31.66 18.43 10.64
C THR A 14 30.97 17.62 9.54
N TYR A 15 31.70 16.77 8.81
CA TYR A 15 31.11 15.92 7.76
C TYR A 15 30.57 14.57 8.27
N SER A 16 30.78 14.21 9.54
CA SER A 16 30.46 12.88 10.07
C SER A 16 29.05 12.76 10.69
N PHE A 17 28.22 13.81 10.65
CA PHE A 17 26.86 13.80 11.21
C PHE A 17 25.80 14.22 10.20
N ALA A 18 25.93 13.80 8.94
CA ALA A 18 24.92 14.04 7.93
C ALA A 18 23.68 13.17 8.20
N GLN A 19 22.70 13.78 8.86
CA GLN A 19 21.29 13.37 8.99
C GLN A 19 21.02 12.13 9.85
N MET A 20 20.90 12.35 11.17
CA MET A 20 20.01 11.50 11.96
C MET A 20 18.59 11.64 11.42
N ALA A 21 17.98 10.54 10.99
CA ALA A 21 16.57 10.53 10.58
C ALA A 21 15.71 11.05 11.74
N VAL A 22 15.13 12.24 11.56
CA VAL A 22 14.17 12.81 12.51
C VAL A 22 12.85 12.07 12.32
N VAL A 23 12.34 11.47 13.39
CA VAL A 23 11.01 10.85 13.39
C VAL A 23 9.98 11.97 13.42
N ASP A 24 9.29 12.18 12.31
CA ASP A 24 8.13 13.08 12.26
C ASP A 24 6.91 12.38 12.87
N ALA A 25 6.57 12.77 14.11
CA ALA A 25 5.41 12.25 14.82
C ALA A 25 4.09 12.55 14.08
N GLY A 26 3.99 13.68 13.37
CA GLY A 26 2.81 14.04 12.58
C GLY A 26 2.62 13.13 11.37
N ALA A 27 3.70 12.85 10.63
CA ALA A 27 3.69 11.89 9.52
C ALA A 27 3.26 10.49 9.98
N ASN A 28 3.78 10.02 11.13
CA ASN A 28 3.40 8.73 11.71
C ASN A 28 1.92 8.65 12.07
N GLN A 29 1.34 9.72 12.63
CA GLN A 29 -0.10 9.77 12.94
C GLN A 29 -0.96 9.73 11.68
N GLN A 30 -0.58 10.49 10.64
CA GLN A 30 -1.32 10.50 9.38
C GLN A 30 -1.31 9.14 8.70
N ILE A 31 -0.15 8.47 8.66
CA ILE A 31 -0.04 7.10 8.13
C ILE A 31 -0.89 6.12 8.93
N ALA A 32 -0.87 6.20 10.27
CA ALA A 32 -1.70 5.35 11.12
C ALA A 32 -3.19 5.50 10.80
N LYS A 33 -3.65 6.74 10.60
CA LYS A 33 -5.03 7.03 10.21
C LYS A 33 -5.38 6.43 8.85
N GLN A 34 -4.50 6.58 7.86
CA GLN A 34 -4.70 6.00 6.52
C GLN A 34 -4.73 4.47 6.53
N ILE A 35 -3.84 3.82 7.28
CA ILE A 35 -3.84 2.36 7.46
C ILE A 35 -5.18 1.92 8.08
N THR A 36 -5.61 2.56 9.17
CA THR A 36 -6.86 2.19 9.86
C THR A 36 -8.08 2.34 8.94
N GLN A 37 -8.15 3.45 8.20
CA GLN A 37 -9.21 3.68 7.21
C GLN A 37 -9.19 2.63 6.09
N SER A 38 -8.00 2.33 5.56
CA SER A 38 -7.85 1.33 4.49
C SER A 38 -8.18 -0.08 4.98
N ALA A 39 -7.85 -0.41 6.23
CA ALA A 39 -8.20 -1.66 6.89
C ALA A 39 -9.71 -1.83 7.09
N ALA A 40 -10.43 -0.74 7.42
CA ALA A 40 -11.88 -0.77 7.48
C ALA A 40 -12.50 -0.97 6.09
N GLN A 41 -12.00 -0.25 5.09
CA GLN A 41 -12.48 -0.35 3.71
C GLN A 41 -12.22 -1.75 3.11
N ILE A 42 -11.02 -2.32 3.31
CA ILE A 42 -10.72 -3.65 2.79
C ILE A 42 -11.63 -4.72 3.41
N LYS A 43 -11.94 -4.61 4.71
CA LYS A 43 -12.87 -5.54 5.38
C LYS A 43 -14.28 -5.46 4.80
N GLN A 44 -14.75 -4.26 4.45
CA GLN A 44 -16.02 -4.10 3.75
C GLN A 44 -15.95 -4.67 2.33
N LEU A 45 -14.85 -4.43 1.61
CA LEU A 45 -14.64 -4.95 0.27
C LEU A 45 -14.65 -6.49 0.24
N GLU A 46 -14.00 -7.14 1.20
CA GLU A 46 -14.00 -8.60 1.33
C GLU A 46 -15.40 -9.17 1.52
N LYS A 47 -16.24 -8.50 2.33
CA LYS A 47 -17.63 -8.91 2.51
C LYS A 47 -18.43 -8.80 1.22
N SER A 48 -18.32 -7.66 0.53
CA SER A 48 -18.99 -7.45 -0.77
C SER A 48 -18.53 -8.48 -1.80
N TYR A 49 -17.22 -8.77 -1.85
CA TYR A 49 -16.64 -9.78 -2.74
C TYR A 49 -17.19 -11.17 -2.45
N SER A 50 -17.20 -11.59 -1.18
CA SER A 50 -17.70 -12.92 -0.78
C SER A 50 -19.17 -13.07 -1.16
N LEU A 51 -20.00 -12.06 -0.86
CA LEU A 51 -21.42 -12.10 -1.19
C LEU A 51 -21.66 -12.23 -2.70
N LEU A 52 -20.92 -11.45 -3.49
CA LEU A 52 -21.06 -11.47 -4.95
C LEU A 52 -20.57 -12.78 -5.56
N LYS A 53 -19.44 -13.30 -5.05
CA LYS A 53 -18.89 -14.60 -5.47
C LYS A 53 -19.88 -15.73 -5.19
N ASP A 54 -20.41 -15.80 -3.97
CA ASP A 54 -21.37 -16.84 -3.57
C ASP A 54 -22.67 -16.77 -4.38
N ALA A 55 -23.13 -15.55 -4.71
CA ALA A 55 -24.28 -15.36 -5.59
C ALA A 55 -23.96 -15.85 -7.02
N GLN A 56 -22.85 -15.41 -7.61
CA GLN A 56 -22.46 -15.79 -8.97
C GLN A 56 -22.25 -17.31 -9.10
N GLU A 57 -21.57 -17.96 -8.15
CA GLU A 57 -21.35 -19.42 -8.17
C GLU A 57 -22.67 -20.22 -8.13
N LYS A 58 -23.70 -19.70 -7.48
CA LYS A 58 -25.03 -20.32 -7.39
C LYS A 58 -25.90 -20.08 -8.63
N TYR A 59 -25.81 -18.91 -9.25
CA TYR A 59 -26.73 -18.49 -10.31
C TYR A 59 -26.15 -18.55 -11.73
N GLN A 60 -24.83 -18.39 -11.90
CA GLN A 60 -24.18 -18.29 -13.21
C GLN A 60 -22.76 -18.90 -13.18
N LYS A 61 -22.63 -20.15 -13.64
CA LYS A 61 -21.32 -20.78 -13.90
C LYS A 61 -20.73 -20.29 -15.24
N VAL A 62 -20.61 -18.98 -15.43
CA VAL A 62 -20.01 -18.41 -16.64
C VAL A 62 -18.51 -18.26 -16.42
N ASN A 63 -17.71 -18.99 -17.21
CA ASN A 63 -16.25 -19.06 -17.07
C ASN A 63 -15.56 -17.67 -17.00
N GLY A 64 -16.04 -16.68 -17.75
CA GLY A 64 -15.49 -15.32 -17.75
C GLY A 64 -15.66 -14.60 -16.41
N TYR A 65 -16.81 -14.74 -15.75
CA TYR A 65 -17.06 -14.15 -14.43
C TYR A 65 -16.22 -14.80 -13.34
N ILE A 66 -16.02 -16.12 -13.40
CA ILE A 66 -15.16 -16.85 -12.46
C ILE A 66 -13.71 -16.33 -12.55
N GLN A 67 -13.21 -16.12 -13.77
CA GLN A 67 -11.86 -15.57 -13.97
C GLN A 67 -11.73 -14.14 -13.42
N GLN A 68 -12.71 -13.28 -13.67
CA GLN A 68 -12.75 -11.92 -13.12
C GLN A 68 -12.80 -11.93 -11.58
N MET A 69 -13.56 -12.86 -10.99
CA MET A 69 -13.59 -13.04 -9.53
C MET A 69 -12.25 -13.50 -8.96
N GLY A 70 -11.50 -14.33 -9.69
CA GLY A 70 -10.14 -14.68 -9.32
C GLY A 70 -9.18 -13.48 -9.37
N GLN A 71 -9.28 -12.65 -10.42
CA GLN A 71 -8.49 -11.41 -10.51
C GLN A 71 -8.79 -10.44 -9.35
N LEU A 72 -10.07 -10.27 -9.02
CA LEU A 72 -10.51 -9.45 -7.89
C LEU A 72 -9.97 -9.97 -6.56
N GLN A 73 -9.98 -11.28 -6.36
CA GLN A 73 -9.38 -11.90 -5.16
C GLN A 73 -7.89 -11.57 -5.05
N ASN A 74 -7.15 -11.64 -6.15
CA ASN A 74 -5.72 -11.32 -6.17
C ASN A 74 -5.46 -9.85 -5.83
N ILE A 75 -6.27 -8.93 -6.37
CA ILE A 75 -6.19 -7.50 -6.06
C ILE A 75 -6.43 -7.28 -4.56
N ILE A 76 -7.52 -7.84 -4.01
CA ILE A 76 -7.88 -7.72 -2.59
C ILE A 76 -6.77 -8.27 -1.70
N ASN A 77 -6.22 -9.45 -2.04
CA ASN A 77 -5.12 -10.05 -1.28
C ASN A 77 -3.87 -9.16 -1.25
N MET A 78 -3.50 -8.57 -2.39
CA MET A 78 -2.36 -7.64 -2.43
C MET A 78 -2.63 -6.34 -1.65
N GLN A 79 -3.86 -5.81 -1.71
CA GLN A 79 -4.26 -4.65 -0.90
C GLN A 79 -4.11 -4.95 0.60
N LYS A 80 -4.57 -6.13 1.06
CA LYS A 80 -4.37 -6.59 2.44
C LYS A 80 -2.91 -6.70 2.83
N GLN A 81 -2.09 -7.32 1.97
CA GLN A 81 -0.65 -7.44 2.20
C GLN A 81 0.01 -6.07 2.32
N ALA A 82 -0.33 -5.12 1.43
CA ALA A 82 0.21 -3.77 1.46
C ALA A 82 -0.16 -3.03 2.77
N ILE A 83 -1.41 -3.15 3.23
CA ILE A 83 -1.87 -2.55 4.50
C ILE A 83 -1.12 -3.18 5.68
N ASN A 84 -1.03 -4.51 5.74
CA ASN A 84 -0.33 -5.22 6.81
C ASN A 84 1.16 -4.88 6.86
N ASN A 85 1.82 -4.81 5.71
CA ASN A 85 3.23 -4.43 5.62
C ASN A 85 3.42 -2.97 6.03
N SER A 86 2.51 -2.07 5.64
CA SER A 86 2.55 -0.67 6.09
C SER A 86 2.40 -0.54 7.60
N ASN A 87 1.54 -1.36 8.23
CA ASN A 87 1.40 -1.40 9.69
C ASN A 87 2.71 -1.86 10.36
N LYS A 88 3.35 -2.92 9.84
CA LYS A 88 4.66 -3.38 10.33
C LYS A 88 5.74 -2.31 10.21
N ILE A 89 5.76 -1.55 9.11
CA ILE A 89 6.69 -0.44 8.95
C ILE A 89 6.44 0.63 10.01
N LEU A 90 5.19 1.04 10.20
CA LEU A 90 4.84 2.03 11.22
C LEU A 90 5.24 1.58 12.62
N GLU A 91 5.02 0.32 12.97
CA GLU A 91 5.47 -0.25 14.25
C GLU A 91 6.99 -0.19 14.41
N LYS A 92 7.74 -0.52 13.37
CA LYS A 92 9.21 -0.42 13.38
C LYS A 92 9.69 1.03 13.48
N ALA A 93 9.07 1.95 12.76
CA ALA A 93 9.40 3.37 12.77
C ALA A 93 9.04 4.09 14.07
N ARG A 94 8.09 3.56 14.84
CA ARG A 94 7.82 4.02 16.21
C ARG A 94 8.87 3.54 17.20
N LYS A 95 9.45 2.35 16.97
CA LYS A 95 10.45 1.71 17.84
C LYS A 95 11.88 2.17 17.58
N GLY A 96 12.25 2.37 16.31
CA GLY A 96 13.54 2.92 15.90
C GLY A 96 13.33 4.20 15.10
N LYS A 97 14.29 5.12 15.15
CA LYS A 97 14.19 6.43 14.50
C LYS A 97 14.27 6.32 12.97
N PHE A 98 13.26 5.72 12.35
CA PHE A 98 13.24 5.42 10.93
C PHE A 98 12.26 6.30 10.17
N ASP A 99 12.67 6.66 8.96
CA ASP A 99 11.87 7.44 8.05
C ASP A 99 10.76 6.59 7.38
N VAL A 100 9.52 7.02 7.56
CA VAL A 100 8.32 6.45 6.92
C VAL A 100 7.94 7.16 5.62
N ASN A 101 8.69 8.19 5.22
CA ASN A 101 8.44 8.89 3.98
C ASN A 101 8.54 7.93 2.79
N GLY A 102 7.61 8.12 1.86
CA GLY A 102 7.45 7.26 0.69
C GLY A 102 6.58 6.02 0.91
N ILE A 103 5.80 5.93 1.98
CA ILE A 103 4.69 4.95 2.14
C ILE A 103 3.33 5.61 1.94
N GLN A 104 3.19 6.88 2.32
CA GLN A 104 1.93 7.61 2.26
C GLN A 104 1.31 7.63 0.85
N ASN A 105 2.11 7.84 -0.19
CA ASN A 105 1.63 7.84 -1.57
C ASN A 105 1.12 6.45 -2.00
N GLN A 106 1.79 5.40 -1.56
CA GLN A 106 1.46 4.01 -1.86
C GLN A 106 0.19 3.61 -1.11
N LEU A 107 0.05 3.99 0.16
CA LEU A 107 -1.20 3.81 0.91
C LEU A 107 -2.37 4.58 0.27
N ALA A 108 -2.14 5.80 -0.21
CA ALA A 108 -3.16 6.54 -0.95
C ALA A 108 -3.57 5.83 -2.25
N GLN A 109 -2.61 5.25 -2.99
CA GLN A 109 -2.91 4.44 -4.18
C GLN A 109 -3.69 3.17 -3.82
N ILE A 110 -3.33 2.48 -2.74
CA ILE A 110 -4.04 1.30 -2.25
C ILE A 110 -5.47 1.68 -1.82
N SER A 111 -5.65 2.72 -1.02
CA SER A 111 -6.99 3.19 -0.60
C SER A 111 -7.84 3.62 -1.79
N GLY A 112 -7.25 4.33 -2.76
CA GLY A 112 -7.93 4.67 -4.00
C GLY A 112 -8.37 3.44 -4.79
N SER A 113 -7.50 2.43 -4.89
CA SER A 113 -7.84 1.16 -5.54
C SER A 113 -8.96 0.41 -4.83
N ILE A 114 -8.94 0.35 -3.50
CA ILE A 114 -10.01 -0.28 -2.71
C ILE A 114 -11.36 0.37 -3.04
N LYS A 115 -11.42 1.71 -3.12
CA LYS A 115 -12.64 2.43 -3.49
C LYS A 115 -13.10 2.12 -4.91
N THR A 116 -12.18 2.10 -5.88
CA THR A 116 -12.51 1.73 -7.27
C THR A 116 -13.10 0.33 -7.33
N VAL A 117 -12.46 -0.64 -6.67
CA VAL A 117 -12.92 -2.03 -6.67
C VAL A 117 -14.25 -2.18 -5.93
N GLN A 118 -14.46 -1.47 -4.83
CA GLN A 118 -15.76 -1.43 -4.14
C GLN A 118 -16.87 -0.89 -5.04
N ALA A 119 -16.60 0.21 -5.77
CA ALA A 119 -17.56 0.78 -6.71
C ALA A 119 -17.87 -0.19 -7.85
N LEU A 120 -16.87 -0.92 -8.35
CA LEU A 120 -17.04 -1.97 -9.34
C LEU A 120 -17.98 -3.08 -8.82
N LEU A 121 -17.73 -3.60 -7.61
CA LEU A 121 -18.57 -4.67 -7.04
C LEU A 121 -20.02 -4.22 -6.80
N ASN A 122 -20.22 -2.98 -6.36
CA ASN A 122 -21.54 -2.50 -5.96
C ASN A 122 -22.42 -2.14 -7.17
N ASN A 123 -21.86 -1.46 -8.18
CA ASN A 123 -22.65 -0.87 -9.27
C ASN A 123 -22.01 -1.03 -10.66
N GLY A 124 -20.68 -1.16 -10.74
CA GLY A 124 -19.98 -1.14 -12.03
C GLY A 124 -20.05 -2.46 -12.79
N MET A 125 -20.15 -3.60 -12.10
CA MET A 125 -19.96 -4.90 -12.71
C MET A 125 -21.06 -5.25 -13.73
N PHE A 126 -22.30 -4.85 -13.50
CA PHE A 126 -23.41 -5.15 -14.42
C PHE A 126 -23.62 -4.09 -15.50
N ASN A 127 -23.03 -2.91 -15.33
CA ASN A 127 -23.27 -1.74 -16.18
C ASN A 127 -22.12 -1.46 -17.15
N MET A 128 -21.08 -2.31 -17.20
CA MET A 128 -19.94 -2.14 -18.09
C MET A 128 -19.73 -3.36 -18.99
N SER A 129 -19.20 -3.11 -20.18
CA SER A 129 -18.80 -4.19 -21.08
C SER A 129 -17.67 -5.04 -20.50
N ASP A 130 -17.57 -6.30 -20.92
CA ASP A 130 -16.52 -7.20 -20.44
C ASP A 130 -15.11 -6.64 -20.71
N SER A 131 -14.90 -5.95 -21.83
CA SER A 131 -13.61 -5.34 -22.17
C SER A 131 -13.25 -4.17 -21.24
N GLU A 132 -14.19 -3.27 -20.97
CA GLU A 132 -13.99 -2.16 -20.03
C GLU A 132 -13.71 -2.70 -18.62
N ARG A 133 -14.39 -3.77 -18.23
CA ARG A 133 -14.20 -4.43 -16.94
C ARG A 133 -12.81 -5.03 -16.80
N ILE A 134 -12.38 -5.81 -17.77
CA ILE A 134 -11.05 -6.43 -17.78
C ILE A 134 -9.97 -5.36 -17.72
N THR A 135 -10.09 -4.33 -18.56
CA THR A 135 -9.13 -3.21 -18.60
C THR A 135 -9.04 -2.51 -17.24
N LEU A 136 -10.18 -2.23 -16.59
CA LEU A 136 -10.20 -1.64 -15.25
C LEU A 136 -9.53 -2.55 -14.23
N LEU A 137 -9.84 -3.85 -14.24
CA LEU A 137 -9.23 -4.82 -13.32
C LEU A 137 -7.72 -4.93 -13.51
N GLU A 138 -7.23 -4.95 -14.75
CA GLU A 138 -5.80 -5.00 -15.06
C GLU A 138 -5.07 -3.73 -14.61
N ASN A 139 -5.67 -2.56 -14.83
CA ASN A 139 -5.13 -1.28 -14.37
C ASN A 139 -5.02 -1.22 -12.84
N GLU A 140 -6.09 -1.63 -12.14
CA GLU A 140 -6.08 -1.66 -10.68
C GLU A 140 -5.10 -2.73 -10.14
N TYR A 141 -5.00 -3.88 -10.79
CA TYR A 141 -4.01 -4.90 -10.47
C TYR A 141 -2.57 -4.36 -10.59
N SER A 142 -2.22 -3.73 -11.70
CA SER A 142 -0.89 -3.17 -11.95
C SER A 142 -0.53 -2.08 -10.92
N LYS A 143 -1.48 -1.19 -10.63
CA LYS A 143 -1.35 -0.13 -9.63
C LYS A 143 -1.10 -0.69 -8.23
N VAL A 144 -1.93 -1.64 -7.79
CA VAL A 144 -1.78 -2.30 -6.48
C VAL A 144 -0.47 -3.08 -6.40
N LYS A 145 -0.11 -3.81 -7.46
CA LYS A 145 1.14 -4.57 -7.53
C LYS A 145 2.36 -3.66 -7.35
N SER A 146 2.41 -2.53 -8.06
CA SER A 146 3.48 -1.55 -7.96
C SER A 146 3.56 -0.92 -6.57
N ALA A 147 2.43 -0.51 -6.00
CA ALA A 147 2.38 0.07 -4.66
C ALA A 147 2.80 -0.93 -3.58
N ASN A 148 2.30 -2.17 -3.65
CA ASN A 148 2.64 -3.25 -2.71
C ASN A 148 4.13 -3.62 -2.78
N ALA A 149 4.71 -3.67 -3.99
CA ALA A 149 6.14 -3.93 -4.16
C ALA A 149 6.99 -2.84 -3.47
N LYS A 150 6.66 -1.56 -3.67
CA LYS A 150 7.37 -0.43 -3.02
C LYS A 150 7.27 -0.48 -1.49
N ILE A 151 6.09 -0.78 -0.95
CA ILE A 151 5.89 -0.96 0.50
C ILE A 151 6.74 -2.13 1.01
N SER A 152 6.73 -3.25 0.30
CA SER A 152 7.49 -4.45 0.68
C SER A 152 9.00 -4.19 0.68
N VAL A 153 9.52 -3.49 -0.34
CA VAL A 153 10.94 -3.08 -0.39
C VAL A 153 11.30 -2.18 0.79
N LYS A 154 10.44 -1.21 1.14
CA LYS A 154 10.69 -0.34 2.31
C LYS A 154 10.70 -1.14 3.62
N LEU A 155 9.78 -2.11 3.78
CA LEU A 155 9.78 -3.00 4.96
C LEU A 155 11.06 -3.83 5.07
N ILE A 156 11.55 -4.36 3.95
CA ILE A 156 12.81 -5.11 3.90
C ILE A 156 13.98 -4.21 4.34
N LYS A 157 14.05 -2.98 3.82
CA LYS A 157 15.09 -2.00 4.21
C LYS A 157 15.07 -1.61 5.68
N LEU A 158 13.93 -1.75 6.37
CA LEU A 158 13.79 -1.51 7.82
C LEU A 158 14.04 -2.77 8.66
N SER A 159 14.43 -3.87 8.02
CA SER A 159 14.70 -5.16 8.68
C SER A 159 16.19 -5.46 8.78
N TYR A 160 17.03 -4.65 8.13
CA TYR A 160 18.48 -4.64 8.20
C TYR A 160 18.93 -3.29 8.74
#